data_AF-A0A7X7KCN8-F1
#
_entry.id   AF-A0A7X7KCN8-F1
#
_cell.length_a   1.000
_cell.length_b   1.000
_cell.length_c   1.000
_cell.angle_alpha   90.00
_cell.angle_beta   90.00
_cell.angle_gamma   90.00
#
_symmetry.space_group_name_H-M   'P 1'
#
loop_
_entity.id
_entity.type
_entity.pdbx_description
1 polymer ?
#
loop_
_entity_poly.entity_id
_entity_poly.type
_entity_poly.pdbx_seq_one_letter_code
_entity_poly.pdbx_strand_id
1 'polypeptide(L)'
;MFVKRAAKRSHPNRIGYGNLPGGMIDLSREGMEMIESIEFKNFKALRDTVLPLGPLTILIGPNGSGKSTVLQALAAFQHPNTLKFKNIVSFDAQSSPDATVQVQLRWHYGSTKGLRWKTNNSSERFAEGPQGVPPQELNYRSRIERSIGVFSFDAQKIAATVPVQKGIVELAGDGAGLASVLDGMRDDAPVQFNAIQNQLREWLPEYDCILFDRPSQGSKSIALRTKEGQHKVPASDLSQGTLISLALLTLAYHPTRPSLIALEEPDRGIHPYLLRNIKDVLIRLSYPESCGEKRDPVQVIATTHSPYFVDLFRETPECVVVANKVGLDVKFERLTDQPHFHDIVGQAALGDAWYSGVLGGVPSGS
;
A
#
# COMPACT_ATOMS: atom_id res chain seq x y z
N MET A 1 19.30 -42.33 37.56
CA MET A 1 18.16 -41.98 38.44
C MET A 1 18.15 -40.46 38.60
N PHE A 2 16.96 -39.84 38.55
CA PHE A 2 16.65 -38.39 38.56
C PHE A 2 16.79 -37.58 37.27
N VAL A 3 15.70 -37.64 36.50
CA VAL A 3 15.23 -36.63 35.55
C VAL A 3 14.76 -35.39 36.33
N LYS A 4 15.35 -34.21 36.08
CA LYS A 4 14.77 -32.93 36.52
C LYS A 4 13.85 -32.40 35.40
N ARG A 5 12.55 -32.32 35.71
CA ARG A 5 11.51 -31.68 34.89
C ARG A 5 11.80 -30.18 34.74
N ALA A 6 11.97 -29.73 33.51
CA ALA A 6 11.91 -28.31 33.17
C ALA A 6 10.43 -27.88 33.06
N ALA A 7 10.05 -26.87 33.83
CA ALA A 7 8.71 -26.29 33.81
C ALA A 7 8.49 -25.51 32.50
N LYS A 8 7.45 -25.88 31.74
CA LYS A 8 6.91 -25.09 30.62
C LYS A 8 6.44 -23.73 31.15
N ARG A 9 7.16 -22.65 30.81
CA ARG A 9 6.64 -21.28 30.90
C ARG A 9 5.72 -21.01 29.71
N SER A 10 4.42 -20.99 29.98
CA SER A 10 3.37 -20.54 29.06
C SER A 10 3.59 -19.06 28.70
N HIS A 11 3.88 -18.80 27.44
CA HIS A 11 3.82 -17.45 26.87
C HIS A 11 2.34 -17.15 26.52
N PRO A 12 1.72 -16.08 27.03
CA PRO A 12 0.42 -15.65 26.53
C PRO A 12 0.62 -14.83 25.24
N ASN A 13 -0.28 -15.04 24.28
CA ASN A 13 -0.39 -14.34 22.98
C ASN A 13 0.70 -14.61 21.93
N ARG A 14 0.74 -15.85 21.43
CA ARG A 14 1.04 -16.08 20.01
C ARG A 14 -0.25 -15.85 19.23
N ILE A 15 -0.25 -14.93 18.27
CA ILE A 15 -1.25 -14.94 17.19
C ILE A 15 -1.01 -16.24 16.44
N GLY A 16 -1.84 -17.24 16.70
CA GLY A 16 -1.81 -18.48 15.95
C GLY A 16 -2.30 -18.19 14.54
N TYR A 17 -1.45 -18.40 13.55
CA TYR A 17 -1.88 -18.62 12.16
C TYR A 17 -2.59 -19.99 12.12
N GLY A 18 -3.77 -20.05 12.73
CA GLY A 18 -4.65 -21.21 12.74
C GLY A 18 -5.84 -20.91 11.85
N ASN A 19 -5.93 -21.64 10.74
CA ASN A 19 -7.06 -21.66 9.81
C ASN A 19 -7.38 -20.30 9.14
N LEU A 20 -6.57 -19.91 8.15
CA LEU A 20 -7.15 -19.23 7.00
C LEU A 20 -8.10 -20.23 6.32
N PRO A 21 -9.41 -19.94 6.19
CA PRO A 21 -10.32 -20.86 5.54
C PRO A 21 -9.93 -20.98 4.07
N GLY A 22 -9.43 -22.15 3.68
CA GLY A 22 -9.32 -22.60 2.30
C GLY A 22 -10.70 -22.85 1.71
N GLY A 23 -11.48 -21.78 1.57
CA GLY A 23 -12.83 -21.76 1.04
C GLY A 23 -13.11 -20.36 0.53
N MET A 24 -13.21 -20.26 -0.79
CA MET A 24 -13.88 -19.23 -1.58
C MET A 24 -14.44 -18.08 -0.72
N ILE A 25 -13.72 -16.95 -0.68
CA ILE A 25 -14.24 -15.70 -0.10
C ILE A 25 -15.57 -15.41 -0.80
N ASP A 26 -16.66 -15.42 -0.03
CA ASP A 26 -17.97 -15.05 -0.51
C ASP A 26 -17.95 -13.56 -0.89
N LEU A 27 -17.76 -13.32 -2.20
CA LEU A 27 -17.80 -11.98 -2.81
C LEU A 27 -19.22 -11.40 -2.88
N SER A 28 -20.25 -12.14 -2.43
CA SER A 28 -21.65 -11.68 -2.45
C SER A 28 -22.04 -10.78 -1.27
N ARG A 29 -21.08 -10.09 -0.65
CA ARG A 29 -21.40 -8.95 0.21
C ARG A 29 -21.87 -7.80 -0.68
N GLU A 30 -23.20 -7.69 -0.83
CA GLU A 30 -23.88 -6.48 -1.24
C GLU A 30 -23.37 -5.30 -0.36
N GLY A 31 -22.36 -4.57 -0.84
CA GLY A 31 -21.81 -3.41 -0.13
C GLY A 31 -20.30 -3.18 -0.21
N MET A 32 -19.49 -4.13 -0.68
CA MET A 32 -18.07 -3.85 -0.93
C MET A 32 -17.88 -3.21 -2.32
N GLU A 33 -17.94 -1.87 -2.37
CA GLU A 33 -17.40 -1.13 -3.49
C GLU A 33 -15.89 -1.41 -3.56
N MET A 34 -15.46 -2.20 -4.53
CA MET A 34 -14.04 -2.50 -4.76
C MET A 34 -13.72 -2.29 -6.24
N ILE A 35 -12.55 -1.74 -6.51
CA ILE A 35 -12.03 -1.64 -7.88
C ILE A 35 -11.46 -3.01 -8.23
N GLU A 36 -11.96 -3.61 -9.32
CA GLU A 36 -11.50 -4.92 -9.81
C GLU A 36 -10.28 -4.81 -10.71
N SER A 37 -10.16 -3.69 -11.42
CA SER A 37 -9.03 -3.44 -12.30
C SER A 37 -8.81 -1.96 -12.61
N ILE A 38 -7.59 -1.66 -13.06
CA ILE A 38 -7.22 -0.38 -13.65
C ILE A 38 -6.80 -0.62 -15.09
N GLU A 39 -7.46 0.06 -16.02
CA GLU A 39 -7.15 0.04 -17.45
C GLU A 39 -6.34 1.28 -17.81
N PHE A 40 -5.27 1.08 -18.58
CA PHE A 40 -4.38 2.14 -19.01
C PHE A 40 -4.34 2.20 -20.54
N LYS A 41 -4.45 3.42 -21.08
CA LYS A 41 -4.18 3.70 -22.50
C LYS A 41 -3.22 4.87 -22.64
N ASN A 42 -2.13 4.66 -23.35
CA ASN A 42 -1.05 5.63 -23.60
C ASN A 42 -0.48 6.32 -22.34
N PHE A 43 -0.53 5.68 -21.17
CA PHE A 43 -0.06 6.28 -19.91
C PHE A 43 1.37 5.83 -19.58
N LYS A 44 2.36 6.63 -20.00
CA LYS A 44 3.80 6.40 -19.82
C LYS A 44 4.22 5.03 -20.37
N ALA A 45 4.70 4.13 -19.51
CA ALA A 45 5.06 2.76 -19.90
C ALA A 45 3.83 1.85 -20.09
N LEU A 46 2.64 2.27 -19.64
CA LEU A 46 1.40 1.51 -19.67
C LEU A 46 0.57 1.92 -20.89
N ARG A 47 0.84 1.28 -22.03
CA ARG A 47 0.33 1.66 -23.36
C ARG A 47 -1.09 1.18 -23.63
N ASP A 48 -1.35 -0.10 -23.41
CA ASP A 48 -2.67 -0.72 -23.48
C ASP A 48 -2.62 -1.96 -22.59
N THR A 49 -2.99 -1.80 -21.33
CA THR A 49 -2.84 -2.87 -20.34
C THR A 49 -3.84 -2.72 -19.22
N VAL A 50 -4.13 -3.84 -18.57
CA VAL A 50 -5.10 -3.94 -17.48
C VAL A 50 -4.40 -4.52 -16.27
N LEU A 51 -4.40 -3.77 -15.17
CA LEU A 51 -3.94 -4.23 -13.87
C LEU A 51 -5.13 -4.85 -13.12
N PRO A 52 -5.17 -6.18 -12.90
CA PRO A 52 -6.15 -6.78 -12.00
C PRO A 52 -5.86 -6.38 -10.55
N LEU A 53 -6.92 -6.16 -9.77
CA LEU A 53 -6.85 -5.81 -8.36
C LEU A 53 -7.64 -6.80 -7.50
N GLY A 54 -7.29 -6.83 -6.21
CA GLY A 54 -8.06 -7.44 -5.13
C GLY A 54 -8.09 -6.52 -3.90
N PRO A 55 -8.59 -6.99 -2.74
CA PRO A 55 -8.53 -6.23 -1.50
C PRO A 55 -7.10 -5.87 -1.07
N LEU A 56 -6.17 -6.78 -1.34
CA LEU A 56 -4.73 -6.56 -1.27
C LEU A 56 -4.11 -6.93 -2.61
N THR A 57 -3.25 -6.07 -3.15
CA THR A 57 -2.51 -6.29 -4.39
C THR A 57 -1.04 -5.94 -4.18
N ILE A 58 -0.14 -6.89 -4.36
CA ILE A 58 1.32 -6.73 -4.26
C ILE A 58 1.91 -6.80 -5.66
N LEU A 59 2.41 -5.68 -6.15
CA LEU A 59 2.93 -5.53 -7.50
C LEU A 59 4.44 -5.75 -7.53
N ILE A 60 4.87 -6.76 -8.29
CA ILE A 60 6.28 -7.11 -8.51
C ILE A 60 6.63 -7.03 -10.00
N GLY A 61 7.92 -6.90 -10.33
CA GLY A 61 8.37 -6.79 -11.72
C GLY A 61 9.69 -6.01 -11.86
N PRO A 62 10.27 -5.93 -13.07
CA PRO A 62 11.55 -5.28 -13.28
C PRO A 62 11.45 -3.75 -13.20
N ASN A 63 12.59 -3.07 -13.23
CA ASN A 63 12.62 -1.62 -13.32
C ASN A 63 11.99 -1.14 -14.63
N GLY A 64 11.18 -0.09 -14.56
CA GLY A 64 10.48 0.45 -15.72
C GLY A 64 9.38 -0.45 -16.29
N SER A 65 8.84 -1.40 -15.50
CA SER A 65 7.60 -2.13 -15.81
C SER A 65 6.32 -1.38 -15.42
N GLY A 66 6.44 -0.12 -14.96
CA GLY A 66 5.29 0.74 -14.68
C GLY A 66 4.68 0.60 -13.27
N LYS A 67 5.33 -0.08 -12.32
CA LYS A 67 4.84 -0.18 -10.93
C LYS A 67 4.57 1.18 -10.27
N SER A 68 5.57 2.06 -10.23
CA SER A 68 5.42 3.43 -9.74
C SER A 68 4.46 4.27 -10.62
N THR A 69 4.31 3.89 -11.89
CA THR A 69 3.38 4.55 -12.83
C THR A 69 1.93 4.27 -12.45
N VAL A 70 1.61 3.06 -11.97
CA VAL A 70 0.30 2.72 -11.41
C VAL A 70 -0.05 3.65 -10.24
N LEU A 71 0.88 3.83 -9.29
CA LEU A 71 0.66 4.71 -8.13
C LEU A 71 0.46 6.17 -8.55
N GLN A 72 1.24 6.65 -9.53
CA GLN A 72 1.05 7.99 -10.07
C GLN A 72 -0.32 8.16 -10.74
N ALA A 73 -0.79 7.15 -11.46
CA ALA A 73 -2.11 7.17 -12.08
C ALA A 73 -3.23 7.25 -11.02
N LEU A 74 -3.10 6.52 -9.90
CA LEU A 74 -4.02 6.62 -8.77
C LEU A 74 -3.99 8.00 -8.11
N ALA A 75 -2.81 8.60 -7.92
CA ALA A 75 -2.69 9.96 -7.40
C ALA A 75 -3.38 10.99 -8.31
N ALA A 76 -3.40 10.75 -9.62
CA ALA A 76 -4.05 11.61 -10.60
C ALA A 76 -5.57 11.70 -10.41
N PHE A 77 -6.22 10.71 -9.80
CA PHE A 77 -7.65 10.75 -9.49
C PHE A 77 -8.02 11.80 -8.43
N GLN A 78 -7.07 12.27 -7.63
CA GLN A 78 -7.29 13.41 -6.72
C GLN A 78 -6.98 14.73 -7.40
N HIS A 79 -5.89 14.79 -8.16
CA HIS A 79 -5.37 16.03 -8.74
C HIS A 79 -4.99 15.89 -10.22
N PRO A 80 -5.97 15.69 -11.13
CA PRO A 80 -5.67 15.34 -12.52
C PRO A 80 -4.94 16.44 -13.28
N ASN A 81 -5.14 17.70 -12.88
CA ASN A 81 -4.51 18.88 -13.48
C ASN A 81 -3.02 19.04 -13.14
N THR A 82 -2.48 18.25 -12.21
CA THR A 82 -1.05 18.27 -11.89
C THR A 82 -0.20 17.55 -12.95
N LEU A 83 -0.82 16.65 -13.72
CA LEU A 83 -0.15 15.91 -14.79
C LEU A 83 -0.33 16.63 -16.12
N LYS A 84 0.80 16.95 -16.77
CA LYS A 84 0.82 17.54 -18.12
C LYS A 84 0.89 16.41 -19.15
N PHE A 85 0.10 16.52 -20.22
CA PHE A 85 -0.03 15.50 -21.27
C PHE A 85 1.34 14.98 -21.75
N LYS A 86 2.24 15.91 -22.12
CA LYS A 86 3.59 15.59 -22.61
C LYS A 86 4.45 14.77 -21.65
N ASN A 87 4.17 14.79 -20.35
CA ASN A 87 4.92 14.07 -19.33
C ASN A 87 4.34 12.68 -19.04
N ILE A 88 3.13 12.40 -19.53
CA ILE A 88 2.39 11.16 -19.23
C ILE A 88 2.02 10.37 -20.47
N VAL A 89 2.08 10.93 -21.67
CA VAL A 89 1.79 10.19 -22.90
C VAL A 89 2.91 9.21 -23.23
N SER A 90 2.55 7.99 -23.64
CA SER A 90 3.47 6.98 -24.16
C SER A 90 4.22 7.51 -25.39
N PHE A 91 5.49 7.11 -25.51
CA PHE A 91 6.42 7.66 -26.52
C PHE A 91 5.90 7.55 -27.97
N ASP A 92 5.28 6.43 -28.31
CA ASP A 92 4.69 6.14 -29.61
C ASP A 92 3.42 6.94 -29.92
N ALA A 93 2.71 7.43 -28.90
CA ALA A 93 1.52 8.25 -29.07
C ALA A 93 1.82 9.76 -29.13
N GLN A 94 3.06 10.20 -28.89
CA GLN A 94 3.42 11.63 -28.81
C GLN A 94 3.23 12.39 -30.13
N SER A 95 3.41 11.73 -31.26
CA SER A 95 3.38 12.36 -32.58
C SER A 95 1.96 12.51 -33.15
N SER A 96 0.94 11.91 -32.53
CA SER A 96 -0.44 11.99 -33.02
C SER A 96 -1.15 13.24 -32.48
N PRO A 97 -1.72 14.10 -33.35
CA PRO A 97 -2.35 15.37 -32.93
C PRO A 97 -3.60 15.17 -32.07
N ASP A 98 -4.26 14.03 -32.23
CA ASP A 98 -5.49 13.63 -31.51
C ASP A 98 -5.22 12.57 -30.43
N ALA A 99 -3.96 12.36 -30.06
CA ALA A 99 -3.60 11.40 -29.03
C ALA A 99 -4.30 11.74 -27.70
N THR A 100 -4.80 10.69 -27.05
CA THR A 100 -5.34 10.79 -25.69
C THR A 100 -4.64 9.80 -24.78
N VAL A 101 -4.49 10.21 -23.53
CA VAL A 101 -4.04 9.34 -22.43
C VAL A 101 -5.25 9.05 -21.57
N GLN A 102 -5.46 7.79 -21.22
CA GLN A 102 -6.61 7.38 -20.40
C GLN A 102 -6.18 6.46 -19.27
N VAL A 103 -6.77 6.68 -18.10
CA VAL A 103 -6.73 5.73 -16.98
C VAL A 103 -8.15 5.53 -16.51
N GLN A 104 -8.58 4.29 -16.39
CA GLN A 104 -9.96 3.94 -16.06
C GLN A 104 -9.99 2.88 -14.96
N LEU A 105 -10.69 3.18 -13.88
CA LEU A 105 -11.00 2.28 -12.79
C LEU A 105 -12.29 1.53 -13.13
N ARG A 106 -12.31 0.22 -12.91
CA ARG A 106 -13.47 -0.64 -13.10
C ARG A 106 -13.89 -1.24 -11.76
N TRP A 107 -15.16 -1.11 -11.41
CA TRP A 107 -15.73 -1.68 -10.17
C TRP A 107 -16.48 -2.97 -10.46
N HIS A 108 -16.65 -3.76 -9.40
CA HIS A 108 -17.58 -4.89 -9.38
C HIS A 108 -18.94 -4.44 -9.92
N TYR A 109 -19.58 -5.27 -10.74
CA TYR A 109 -20.82 -4.97 -11.50
C TYR A 109 -20.67 -4.06 -12.73
N GLY A 110 -19.46 -3.75 -13.18
CA GLY A 110 -19.22 -3.20 -14.52
C GLY A 110 -19.36 -1.68 -14.68
N SER A 111 -19.48 -0.92 -13.59
CA SER A 111 -19.33 0.54 -13.69
C SER A 111 -17.86 0.92 -13.85
N THR A 112 -17.59 1.95 -14.62
CA THR A 112 -16.25 2.46 -14.82
C THR A 112 -16.20 3.96 -14.58
N LYS A 113 -15.03 4.44 -14.15
CA LYS A 113 -14.73 5.86 -14.05
C LYS A 113 -13.29 6.09 -14.46
N GLY A 114 -13.05 7.13 -15.24
CA GLY A 114 -11.74 7.37 -15.79
C GLY A 114 -11.39 8.84 -15.92
N LEU A 115 -10.10 9.04 -16.19
CA LEU A 115 -9.50 10.30 -16.53
C LEU A 115 -8.98 10.22 -17.96
N ARG A 116 -9.24 11.27 -18.73
CA ARG A 116 -8.69 11.45 -20.08
C ARG A 116 -7.92 12.75 -20.15
N TRP A 117 -6.67 12.69 -20.59
CA TRP A 117 -5.86 13.86 -20.92
C TRP A 117 -5.72 14.00 -22.43
N LYS A 118 -5.85 15.23 -22.92
CA LYS A 118 -5.75 15.61 -24.34
C LYS A 118 -4.47 16.39 -24.60
N THR A 119 -4.07 16.48 -25.87
CA THR A 119 -2.85 17.17 -26.33
C THR A 119 -2.78 18.64 -25.92
N ASN A 120 -3.94 19.31 -25.77
CA ASN A 120 -4.05 20.69 -25.27
C ASN A 120 -3.87 20.83 -23.74
N ASN A 121 -3.42 19.78 -23.04
CA ASN A 121 -3.32 19.68 -21.58
C ASN A 121 -4.64 19.81 -20.81
N SER A 122 -5.79 19.74 -21.48
CA SER A 122 -7.06 19.57 -20.77
C SER A 122 -7.16 18.15 -20.22
N SER A 123 -7.76 18.02 -19.04
CA SER A 123 -8.15 16.75 -18.45
C SER A 123 -9.66 16.73 -18.23
N GLU A 124 -10.29 15.59 -18.49
CA GLU A 124 -11.72 15.38 -18.24
C GLU A 124 -11.92 14.07 -17.48
N ARG A 125 -12.92 14.08 -16.59
CA ARG A 125 -13.43 12.86 -15.95
C ARG A 125 -14.54 12.31 -16.83
N PHE A 126 -14.56 10.99 -16.98
CA PHE A 126 -15.64 10.28 -17.64
C PHE A 126 -16.05 9.07 -16.79
N ALA A 127 -17.24 8.56 -17.03
CA ALA A 127 -17.77 7.41 -16.33
C ALA A 127 -18.74 6.67 -17.23
N GLU A 128 -18.90 5.37 -17.00
CA GLU A 128 -19.87 4.53 -17.70
C GLU A 128 -20.56 3.64 -16.66
N GLY A 129 -21.89 3.57 -16.71
CA GLY A 129 -22.65 2.65 -15.88
C GLY A 129 -22.63 1.23 -16.46
N PRO A 130 -23.05 0.23 -15.67
CA PRO A 130 -23.28 -1.12 -16.19
C PRO A 130 -24.23 -1.04 -17.39
N GLN A 131 -23.91 -1.74 -18.48
CA GLN A 131 -24.78 -1.84 -19.67
C GLN A 131 -25.24 -0.48 -20.25
N GLY A 132 -24.42 0.58 -20.14
CA GLY A 132 -24.71 1.87 -20.75
C GLY A 132 -25.62 2.80 -19.93
N VAL A 133 -25.87 2.47 -18.65
CA VAL A 133 -26.59 3.38 -17.74
C VAL A 133 -25.84 4.72 -17.63
N PRO A 134 -26.52 5.87 -17.82
CA PRO A 134 -25.90 7.18 -17.77
C PRO A 134 -25.25 7.50 -16.42
N PRO A 135 -24.06 8.14 -16.40
CA PRO A 135 -23.33 8.43 -15.16
C PRO A 135 -24.07 9.27 -14.12
N GLN A 136 -25.02 10.09 -14.55
CA GLN A 136 -25.81 10.99 -13.70
C GLN A 136 -26.77 10.22 -12.78
N GLU A 137 -27.11 8.98 -13.15
CA GLU A 137 -27.92 8.06 -12.35
C GLU A 137 -27.06 7.17 -11.44
N LEU A 138 -25.74 7.17 -11.61
CA LEU A 138 -24.79 6.47 -10.74
C LEU A 138 -24.51 7.30 -9.47
N ASN A 139 -25.54 7.56 -8.68
CA ASN A 139 -25.44 8.22 -7.36
C ASN A 139 -24.68 7.38 -6.31
N TYR A 140 -24.19 6.19 -6.66
CA TYR A 140 -23.90 5.13 -5.70
C TYR A 140 -22.43 4.68 -5.60
N ARG A 141 -21.43 5.39 -6.14
CA ARG A 141 -20.03 4.89 -6.13
C ARG A 141 -18.98 5.97 -5.92
N SER A 142 -19.28 6.92 -5.04
CA SER A 142 -18.49 8.14 -4.84
C SER A 142 -17.54 8.09 -3.64
N ARG A 143 -17.57 7.03 -2.83
CA ARG A 143 -16.76 6.97 -1.60
C ARG A 143 -15.29 6.65 -1.92
N ILE A 144 -15.02 5.73 -2.85
CA ILE A 144 -13.62 5.34 -3.13
C ILE A 144 -12.79 6.45 -3.77
N GLU A 145 -13.34 7.08 -4.81
CA GLU A 145 -12.61 8.15 -5.52
C GLU A 145 -12.33 9.37 -4.67
N ARG A 146 -13.15 9.60 -3.62
CA ARG A 146 -13.01 10.75 -2.73
C ARG A 146 -11.91 10.57 -1.68
N SER A 147 -11.39 9.36 -1.49
CA SER A 147 -10.27 9.12 -0.57
C SER A 147 -9.32 8.03 -1.06
N ILE A 148 -8.55 8.36 -2.08
CA ILE A 148 -7.34 7.60 -2.44
C ILE A 148 -6.18 8.17 -1.61
N GLY A 149 -5.34 7.33 -1.02
CA GLY A 149 -4.09 7.75 -0.39
C GLY A 149 -2.92 7.11 -1.11
N VAL A 150 -2.00 7.90 -1.67
CA VAL A 150 -0.78 7.37 -2.30
C VAL A 150 0.41 7.78 -1.45
N PHE A 151 1.16 6.80 -0.97
CA PHE A 151 2.28 7.02 -0.06
C PHE A 151 3.57 6.42 -0.60
N SER A 152 4.64 7.18 -0.47
CA SER A 152 6.02 6.81 -0.79
C SER A 152 6.89 7.44 0.30
N PHE A 153 7.05 6.74 1.41
CA PHE A 153 7.61 7.31 2.62
C PHE A 153 9.08 7.67 2.51
N ASP A 154 9.42 8.84 3.02
CA ASP A 154 10.77 9.36 3.14
C ASP A 154 11.09 9.61 4.63
N ALA A 155 12.12 8.94 5.14
CA ALA A 155 12.48 9.04 6.55
C ALA A 155 12.87 10.46 6.98
N GLN A 156 13.51 11.24 6.11
CA GLN A 156 13.88 12.63 6.43
C GLN A 156 12.63 13.51 6.53
N LYS A 157 11.64 13.29 5.65
CA LYS A 157 10.34 13.97 5.70
C LYS A 157 9.54 13.61 6.95
N ILE A 158 9.55 12.33 7.32
CA ILE A 158 8.91 11.84 8.55
C ILE A 158 9.56 12.44 9.80
N ALA A 159 10.89 12.49 9.85
CA ALA A 159 11.65 13.01 10.99
C ALA A 159 11.61 14.55 11.11
N ALA A 160 11.14 15.24 10.08
CA ALA A 160 11.14 16.69 10.04
C ALA A 160 10.29 17.30 11.17
N THR A 161 10.75 18.44 11.66
CA THR A 161 9.97 19.27 12.58
C THR A 161 8.83 19.95 11.81
N VAL A 162 7.66 20.02 12.43
CA VAL A 162 6.43 20.58 11.83
C VAL A 162 5.80 21.62 12.74
N PRO A 163 5.00 22.56 12.20
CA PRO A 163 4.26 23.50 13.03
C PRO A 163 3.24 22.76 13.90
N VAL A 164 3.01 23.26 15.11
CA VAL A 164 1.95 22.75 15.99
C VAL A 164 0.60 22.99 15.33
N GLN A 165 -0.19 21.93 15.24
CA GLN A 165 -1.56 21.95 14.70
C GLN A 165 -2.50 21.35 15.75
N LYS A 166 -3.76 21.79 15.72
CA LYS A 166 -4.85 21.23 16.54
C LYS A 166 -5.64 20.23 15.71
N GLY A 167 -6.15 19.18 16.33
CA GLY A 167 -6.90 18.16 15.64
C GLY A 167 -6.00 17.09 14.99
N ILE A 168 -6.65 16.01 14.54
CA ILE A 168 -6.01 15.00 13.71
C ILE A 168 -5.94 15.53 12.28
N VAL A 169 -4.73 15.67 11.76
CA VAL A 169 -4.46 16.10 10.39
C VAL A 169 -4.12 14.91 9.51
N GLU A 170 -4.19 15.09 8.18
CA GLU A 170 -3.82 14.03 7.25
C GLU A 170 -2.29 13.85 7.19
N LEU A 171 -1.85 12.59 7.09
CA LEU A 171 -0.45 12.27 6.83
C LEU A 171 -0.15 12.52 5.34
N ALA A 172 0.91 13.28 5.05
CA ALA A 172 1.32 13.50 3.67
C ALA A 172 1.80 12.20 3.00
N GLY A 173 1.75 12.14 1.67
CA GLY A 173 2.18 10.98 0.90
C GLY A 173 3.63 10.57 1.14
N ASP A 174 4.53 11.51 1.42
CA ASP A 174 5.92 11.23 1.78
C ASP A 174 6.14 10.95 3.28
N GLY A 175 5.07 10.96 4.08
CA GLY A 175 5.09 10.78 5.52
C GLY A 175 5.37 12.05 6.31
N ALA A 176 5.53 13.20 5.66
CA ALA A 176 5.62 14.48 6.36
C ALA A 176 4.36 14.74 7.21
N GLY A 177 4.54 15.41 8.34
CA GLY A 177 3.45 15.71 9.26
C GLY A 177 3.22 14.66 10.34
N LEU A 178 3.96 13.54 10.35
CA LEU A 178 3.75 12.43 11.29
C LEU A 178 3.65 12.88 12.76
N ALA A 179 4.48 13.84 13.19
CA ALA A 179 4.45 14.37 14.55
C ALA A 179 3.12 15.05 14.90
N SER A 180 2.53 15.80 13.97
CA SER A 180 1.23 16.45 14.18
C SER A 180 0.09 15.43 14.16
N VAL A 181 0.15 14.42 13.28
CA VAL A 181 -0.85 13.34 13.23
C VAL A 181 -0.88 12.57 14.55
N LEU A 182 0.27 12.07 14.99
CA LEU A 182 0.38 11.28 16.21
C LEU A 182 0.00 12.09 17.47
N ASP A 183 0.36 13.37 17.52
CA ASP A 183 0.01 14.23 18.66
C ASP A 183 -1.49 14.53 18.70
N GLY A 184 -2.10 14.82 17.54
CA GLY A 184 -3.55 14.95 17.42
C GLY A 184 -4.26 13.64 17.79
N MET A 185 -3.74 12.49 17.37
CA MET A 185 -4.28 11.18 17.75
C MET A 185 -4.14 10.91 19.24
N ARG A 186 -3.06 11.34 19.89
CA ARG A 186 -2.92 11.23 21.36
C ARG A 186 -4.07 11.92 22.08
N ASP A 187 -4.47 13.09 21.59
CA ASP A 187 -5.47 13.93 22.25
C ASP A 187 -6.91 13.56 21.84
N ASP A 188 -7.16 13.34 20.56
CA ASP A 188 -8.52 13.17 19.99
C ASP A 188 -8.89 11.71 19.67
N ALA A 189 -7.91 10.80 19.58
CA ALA A 189 -8.11 9.38 19.29
C ALA A 189 -7.21 8.46 20.16
N PRO A 190 -7.27 8.59 21.51
CA PRO A 190 -6.31 7.97 22.42
C PRO A 190 -6.32 6.43 22.35
N VAL A 191 -7.45 5.80 22.00
CA VAL A 191 -7.52 4.34 21.83
C VAL A 191 -6.62 3.88 20.69
N GLN A 192 -6.70 4.57 19.55
CA GLN A 192 -5.89 4.31 18.36
C GLN A 192 -4.42 4.64 18.60
N PHE A 193 -4.13 5.77 19.25
CA PHE A 193 -2.76 6.16 19.60
C PHE A 193 -2.10 5.13 20.54
N ASN A 194 -2.82 4.66 21.57
CA ASN A 194 -2.32 3.62 22.46
C ASN A 194 -2.10 2.28 21.73
N ALA A 195 -2.93 1.95 20.75
CA ALA A 195 -2.72 0.76 19.92
C ALA A 195 -1.44 0.88 19.08
N ILE A 196 -1.14 2.06 18.51
CA ILE A 196 0.13 2.33 17.84
C ILE A 196 1.30 2.15 18.81
N GLN A 197 1.22 2.71 20.02
CA GLN A 197 2.27 2.54 21.03
C GLN A 197 2.50 1.07 21.40
N ASN A 198 1.43 0.29 21.54
CA ASN A 198 1.54 -1.13 21.86
C ASN A 198 2.22 -1.90 20.72
N GLN A 199 1.82 -1.65 19.48
CA GLN A 199 2.45 -2.26 18.31
C GLN A 199 3.91 -1.86 18.15
N LEU A 200 4.25 -0.59 18.39
CA LEU A 200 5.63 -0.14 18.38
C LEU A 200 6.50 -0.95 19.35
N ARG A 201 6.04 -1.20 20.58
CA ARG A 201 6.79 -2.00 21.58
C ARG A 201 6.96 -3.45 21.18
N GLU A 202 6.00 -4.01 20.43
CA GLU A 202 6.08 -5.37 19.91
C GLU A 202 7.09 -5.46 18.76
N TRP A 203 7.10 -4.46 17.86
CA TRP A 203 7.94 -4.44 16.68
C TRP A 203 9.39 -4.06 17.02
N LEU A 204 9.56 -3.06 17.88
CA LEU A 204 10.83 -2.45 18.26
C LEU A 204 10.96 -2.46 19.80
N PRO A 205 11.28 -3.61 20.42
CA PRO A 205 11.24 -3.78 21.88
C PRO A 205 12.28 -2.94 22.64
N GLU A 206 13.21 -2.31 21.92
CA GLU A 206 14.15 -1.34 22.45
C GLU A 206 13.48 -0.03 22.87
N TYR A 207 12.29 0.30 22.34
CA TYR A 207 11.53 1.51 22.66
C TYR A 207 10.25 1.20 23.45
N ASP A 208 9.89 2.07 24.41
CA ASP A 208 8.68 1.91 25.22
C ASP A 208 7.63 3.03 25.06
N CYS A 209 8.01 4.16 24.46
CA CYS A 209 7.14 5.32 24.41
C CYS A 209 7.42 6.21 23.19
N ILE A 210 6.34 6.75 22.62
CA ILE A 210 6.38 7.85 21.66
C ILE A 210 6.29 9.15 22.45
N LEU A 211 7.27 10.02 22.24
CA LEU A 211 7.36 11.34 22.87
C LEU A 211 7.19 12.42 21.81
N PHE A 212 6.75 13.60 22.25
CA PHE A 212 6.58 14.77 21.40
C PHE A 212 7.45 15.90 21.94
N ASP A 213 8.45 16.28 21.15
CA ASP A 213 9.37 17.35 21.45
C ASP A 213 8.91 18.69 20.85
N ARG A 214 9.38 19.78 21.45
CA ARG A 214 9.18 21.15 20.97
C ARG A 214 10.55 21.80 20.74
N PRO A 215 11.21 21.53 19.60
CA PRO A 215 12.58 22.01 19.37
C PRO A 215 12.66 23.53 19.25
N SER A 216 11.56 24.20 18.89
CA SER A 216 11.42 25.66 18.93
C SER A 216 9.99 26.08 19.25
N GLN A 217 9.77 27.37 19.53
CA GLN A 217 8.43 27.88 19.81
C GLN A 217 7.50 27.65 18.62
N GLY A 218 6.36 26.99 18.85
CA GLY A 218 5.37 26.71 17.82
C GLY A 218 5.71 25.53 16.89
N SER A 219 6.80 24.81 17.16
CA SER A 219 7.20 23.64 16.38
C SER A 219 7.14 22.34 17.20
N LYS A 220 7.06 21.21 16.49
CA LYS A 220 6.92 19.88 17.08
C LYS A 220 7.70 18.85 16.28
N SER A 221 8.29 17.89 16.99
CA SER A 221 8.91 16.70 16.41
C SER A 221 8.56 15.47 17.26
N ILE A 222 8.76 14.28 16.71
CA ILE A 222 8.66 13.03 17.48
C ILE A 222 10.02 12.65 18.06
N ALA A 223 9.99 11.90 19.14
CA ALA A 223 11.13 11.17 19.67
C ALA A 223 10.64 9.83 20.22
N LEU A 224 11.51 8.84 20.29
CA LEU A 224 11.23 7.58 20.99
C LEU A 224 12.03 7.52 22.28
N ARG A 225 11.44 6.90 23.30
CA ARG A 225 12.15 6.61 24.55
C ARG A 225 12.64 5.18 24.56
N THR A 226 13.92 4.98 24.84
CA THR A 226 14.48 3.64 25.03
C THR A 226 13.94 3.02 26.31
N LYS A 227 13.62 1.72 26.27
CA LYS A 227 13.17 0.96 27.42
C LYS A 227 14.26 0.87 28.49
N GLU A 228 15.48 0.59 28.07
CA GLU A 228 16.67 0.60 28.92
C GLU A 228 17.26 2.01 29.00
N GLY A 229 17.61 2.46 30.20
CA GLY A 229 18.21 3.79 30.42
C GLY A 229 17.25 4.98 30.26
N GLN A 230 16.05 4.78 29.69
CA GLN A 230 15.02 5.82 29.53
C GLN A 230 15.52 7.03 28.73
N HIS A 231 16.42 6.80 27.77
CA HIS A 231 16.99 7.83 26.92
C HIS A 231 15.99 8.27 25.85
N LYS A 232 15.95 9.56 25.58
CA LYS A 232 15.17 10.13 24.50
C LYS A 232 16.02 10.12 23.22
N VAL A 233 15.51 9.48 22.17
CA VAL A 233 16.11 9.44 20.83
C VAL A 233 15.24 10.28 19.89
N PRO A 234 15.71 11.47 19.46
CA PRO A 234 14.99 12.32 18.51
C PRO A 234 14.76 11.62 17.17
N ALA A 235 13.71 12.01 16.43
CA ALA A 235 13.39 11.42 15.13
C ALA A 235 14.56 11.45 14.13
N SER A 236 15.39 12.50 14.17
CA SER A 236 16.56 12.65 13.29
C SER A 236 17.59 11.55 13.47
N ASP A 237 17.60 10.91 14.64
CA ASP A 237 18.60 9.92 15.04
C ASP A 237 18.03 8.49 14.98
N LEU A 238 16.74 8.34 14.63
CA LEU A 238 16.10 7.05 14.44
C LEU A 238 16.44 6.48 13.07
N SER A 239 16.48 5.14 12.99
CA SER A 239 16.68 4.46 11.71
C SER A 239 15.52 4.75 10.75
N GLN A 240 15.80 4.71 9.45
CA GLN A 240 14.76 4.83 8.42
C GLN A 240 13.64 3.80 8.63
N GLY A 241 13.98 2.55 8.95
CA GLY A 241 12.98 1.50 9.16
C GLY A 241 12.09 1.74 10.38
N THR A 242 12.62 2.37 11.44
CA THR A 242 11.84 2.79 12.60
C THR A 242 10.80 3.84 12.23
N LEU A 243 11.20 4.86 11.47
CA LEU A 243 10.33 5.96 11.05
C LEU A 243 9.24 5.49 10.08
N ILE A 244 9.58 4.63 9.12
CA ILE A 244 8.62 4.02 8.18
C ILE A 244 7.65 3.11 8.94
N SER A 245 8.11 2.32 9.92
CA SER A 245 7.23 1.49 10.75
C SER A 245 6.21 2.32 11.51
N LEU A 246 6.62 3.46 12.09
CA LEU A 246 5.71 4.40 12.74
C LEU A 246 4.69 5.00 11.77
N ALA A 247 5.11 5.39 10.57
CA ALA A 247 4.21 5.92 9.55
C ALA A 247 3.16 4.89 9.10
N LEU A 248 3.58 3.63 8.87
CA LEU A 248 2.69 2.53 8.52
C LEU A 248 1.71 2.17 9.64
N LEU A 249 2.18 2.10 10.89
CA LEU A 249 1.30 1.93 12.05
C LEU A 249 0.31 3.09 12.14
N THR A 250 0.76 4.32 11.91
CA THR A 250 -0.13 5.49 11.93
C THR A 250 -1.22 5.36 10.87
N LEU A 251 -0.90 4.97 9.63
CA LEU A 251 -1.91 4.68 8.60
C LEU A 251 -2.86 3.55 9.02
N ALA A 252 -2.34 2.46 9.57
CA ALA A 252 -3.11 1.30 9.99
C ALA A 252 -4.12 1.62 11.10
N TYR A 253 -3.81 2.58 11.97
CA TYR A 253 -4.63 2.96 13.13
C TYR A 253 -5.33 4.32 12.98
N HIS A 254 -5.09 5.06 11.89
CA HIS A 254 -5.72 6.37 11.66
C HIS A 254 -7.26 6.28 11.73
N PRO A 255 -7.97 7.18 12.43
CA PRO A 255 -9.42 7.06 12.59
C PRO A 255 -10.18 7.25 11.26
N THR A 256 -9.68 8.12 10.37
CA THR A 256 -10.25 8.39 9.05
C THR A 256 -9.30 7.88 7.97
N ARG A 257 -9.46 6.62 7.55
CA ARG A 257 -8.59 6.03 6.52
C ARG A 257 -9.11 6.35 5.12
N PRO A 258 -8.20 6.51 4.13
CA PRO A 258 -8.56 6.36 2.75
C PRO A 258 -9.21 5.00 2.49
N SER A 259 -10.11 4.96 1.53
CA SER A 259 -10.79 3.74 1.08
C SER A 259 -9.89 2.90 0.16
N LEU A 260 -8.94 3.56 -0.52
CA LEU A 260 -7.84 2.92 -1.24
C LEU A 260 -6.51 3.52 -0.78
N ILE A 261 -5.55 2.67 -0.43
CA ILE A 261 -4.18 3.05 -0.11
C ILE A 261 -3.23 2.40 -1.12
N ALA A 262 -2.38 3.21 -1.75
CA ALA A 262 -1.30 2.74 -2.60
C ALA A 262 0.06 3.05 -1.95
N LEU A 263 0.90 2.05 -1.74
CA LEU A 263 2.19 2.15 -1.05
C LEU A 263 3.35 1.83 -2.00
N GLU A 264 4.27 2.77 -2.18
CA GLU A 264 5.49 2.54 -2.93
C GLU A 264 6.53 1.92 -2.00
N GLU A 265 6.99 0.70 -2.31
CA GLU A 265 8.04 -0.02 -1.59
C GLU A 265 7.95 0.09 -0.05
N PRO A 266 6.83 -0.30 0.61
CA PRO A 266 6.66 -0.13 2.05
C PRO A 266 7.66 -0.94 2.89
N ASP A 267 8.36 -1.90 2.26
CA ASP A 267 9.42 -2.72 2.82
C ASP A 267 10.83 -2.13 2.67
N ARG A 268 11.00 -1.00 1.96
CA ARG A 268 12.32 -0.44 1.66
C ARG A 268 13.03 0.08 2.89
N GLY A 269 14.26 -0.40 3.09
CA GLY A 269 15.08 -0.03 4.25
C GLY A 269 14.60 -0.65 5.56
N ILE A 270 13.66 -1.61 5.50
CA ILE A 270 13.17 -2.36 6.64
C ILE A 270 14.06 -3.60 6.85
N HIS A 271 14.45 -3.86 8.10
CA HIS A 271 15.18 -5.07 8.44
C HIS A 271 14.31 -6.32 8.17
N PRO A 272 14.85 -7.43 7.62
CA PRO A 272 14.06 -8.61 7.24
C PRO A 272 13.11 -9.15 8.33
N TYR A 273 13.52 -9.08 9.60
CA TYR A 273 12.70 -9.49 10.74
C TYR A 273 11.37 -8.74 10.86
N LEU A 274 11.33 -7.47 10.43
CA LEU A 274 10.13 -6.61 10.50
C LEU A 274 9.24 -6.73 9.26
N LEU A 275 9.65 -7.42 8.20
CA LEU A 275 8.84 -7.55 6.98
C LEU A 275 7.48 -8.21 7.24
N ARG A 276 7.43 -9.15 8.19
CA ARG A 276 6.17 -9.77 8.62
C ARG A 276 5.22 -8.74 9.22
N ASN A 277 5.74 -7.84 10.03
CA ASN A 277 4.96 -6.75 10.62
C ASN A 277 4.40 -5.79 9.54
N ILE A 278 5.17 -5.51 8.49
CA ILE A 278 4.68 -4.74 7.33
C ILE A 278 3.51 -5.46 6.67
N LYS A 279 3.65 -6.76 6.37
CA LYS A 279 2.55 -7.57 5.83
C LYS A 279 1.33 -7.52 6.74
N ASP A 280 1.51 -7.66 8.06
CA ASP A 280 0.40 -7.66 9.02
C ASP A 280 -0.36 -6.32 9.01
N VAL A 281 0.32 -5.19 8.78
CA VAL A 281 -0.34 -3.90 8.55
C VAL A 281 -1.18 -3.90 7.28
N LEU A 282 -0.67 -4.45 6.17
CA LEU A 282 -1.43 -4.52 4.91
C LEU A 282 -2.67 -5.41 5.07
N ILE A 283 -2.51 -6.57 5.71
CA ILE A 283 -3.62 -7.49 6.00
C ILE A 283 -4.64 -6.83 6.92
N ARG A 284 -4.19 -6.15 7.98
CA ARG A 284 -5.08 -5.40 8.87
C ARG A 284 -5.93 -4.44 8.06
N LEU A 285 -5.31 -3.57 7.26
CA LEU A 285 -6.00 -2.59 6.41
C LEU A 285 -7.04 -3.23 5.48
N SER A 286 -6.64 -4.25 4.73
CA SER A 286 -7.48 -4.91 3.71
C SER A 286 -8.54 -5.86 4.26
N TYR A 287 -8.28 -6.50 5.39
CA TYR A 287 -9.11 -7.57 5.96
C TYR A 287 -9.36 -7.34 7.47
N PRO A 288 -10.02 -6.23 7.86
CA PRO A 288 -10.24 -5.86 9.27
C PRO A 288 -10.82 -6.98 10.13
N GLU A 289 -11.77 -7.73 9.58
CA GLU A 289 -12.48 -8.79 10.31
C GLU A 289 -11.56 -9.94 10.70
N SER A 290 -10.55 -10.24 9.88
CA SER A 290 -9.52 -11.24 10.19
C SER A 290 -8.67 -10.83 11.40
N CYS A 291 -8.68 -9.53 11.74
CA CYS A 291 -8.02 -8.96 12.90
C CYS A 291 -9.01 -8.57 14.02
N GLY A 292 -10.28 -8.97 13.93
CA GLY A 292 -11.32 -8.65 14.92
C GLY A 292 -11.79 -7.19 14.91
N GLU A 293 -11.52 -6.44 13.86
CA GLU A 293 -11.99 -5.05 13.72
C GLU A 293 -13.35 -4.97 13.02
N LYS A 294 -14.23 -4.09 13.52
CA LYS A 294 -15.53 -3.77 12.90
C LYS A 294 -15.45 -2.42 12.19
N ARG A 295 -14.93 -2.42 10.96
CA ARG A 295 -14.86 -1.24 10.09
C ARG A 295 -14.83 -1.66 8.61
N ASP A 296 -15.03 -0.69 7.73
CA ASP A 296 -14.88 -0.89 6.30
C ASP A 296 -13.42 -1.30 5.96
N PRO A 297 -13.23 -2.25 5.02
CA PRO A 297 -11.92 -2.60 4.51
C PRO A 297 -11.32 -1.47 3.66
N VAL A 298 -10.00 -1.43 3.61
CA VAL A 298 -9.24 -0.52 2.76
C VAL A 298 -8.65 -1.32 1.61
N GLN A 299 -8.91 -0.93 0.37
CA GLN A 299 -8.21 -1.55 -0.76
C GLN A 299 -6.74 -1.15 -0.74
N VAL A 300 -5.82 -2.11 -0.73
CA VAL A 300 -4.38 -1.84 -0.65
C VAL A 300 -3.68 -2.30 -1.92
N ILE A 301 -2.87 -1.42 -2.49
CA ILE A 301 -1.94 -1.72 -3.59
C ILE A 301 -0.54 -1.39 -3.08
N ALA A 302 0.39 -2.33 -3.09
CA ALA A 302 1.77 -2.07 -2.69
C ALA A 302 2.74 -2.53 -3.78
N THR A 303 3.82 -1.80 -4.00
CA THR A 303 4.91 -2.23 -4.87
C THR A 303 6.05 -2.80 -4.03
N THR A 304 6.81 -3.77 -4.55
CA THR A 304 8.01 -4.25 -3.86
C THR A 304 9.06 -4.77 -4.83
N HIS A 305 10.31 -4.67 -4.40
CA HIS A 305 11.48 -5.26 -5.04
C HIS A 305 12.13 -6.37 -4.19
N SER A 306 11.55 -6.71 -3.04
CA SER A 306 12.14 -7.63 -2.07
C SER A 306 11.62 -9.06 -2.24
N PRO A 307 12.47 -10.02 -2.64
CA PRO A 307 12.09 -11.43 -2.68
C PRO A 307 11.61 -11.94 -1.31
N TYR A 308 12.24 -11.48 -0.22
CA TYR A 308 11.86 -11.82 1.15
C TYR A 308 10.45 -11.33 1.51
N PHE A 309 10.03 -10.18 0.99
CA PHE A 309 8.68 -9.68 1.23
C PHE A 309 7.65 -10.48 0.42
N VAL A 310 7.99 -10.84 -0.83
CA VAL A 310 7.16 -11.71 -1.69
C VAL A 310 6.93 -13.09 -1.06
N ASP A 311 7.95 -13.67 -0.43
CA ASP A 311 7.82 -14.97 0.27
C ASP A 311 6.75 -15.00 1.35
N LEU A 312 6.46 -13.85 1.97
CA LEU A 312 5.42 -13.77 2.98
C LEU A 312 4.01 -13.99 2.41
N PHE A 313 3.83 -13.90 1.09
CA PHE A 313 2.52 -14.07 0.42
C PHE A 313 2.32 -15.48 -0.14
N ARG A 314 3.14 -16.47 0.24
CA ARG A 314 3.01 -17.86 -0.20
C ARG A 314 1.64 -18.49 0.04
N GLU A 315 1.00 -18.14 1.15
CA GLU A 315 -0.32 -18.66 1.53
C GLU A 315 -1.49 -17.89 0.89
N THR A 316 -1.21 -16.73 0.28
CA THR A 316 -2.20 -15.88 -0.40
C THR A 316 -1.62 -15.38 -1.74
N PRO A 317 -1.20 -16.29 -2.64
CA PRO A 317 -0.51 -15.92 -3.87
C PRO A 317 -1.38 -15.10 -4.83
N GLU A 318 -2.70 -15.18 -4.72
CA GLU A 318 -3.67 -14.43 -5.52
C GLU A 318 -3.57 -12.91 -5.36
N CYS A 319 -2.97 -12.43 -4.26
CA CYS A 319 -2.71 -11.01 -4.06
C CYS A 319 -1.47 -10.52 -4.81
N VAL A 320 -0.59 -11.41 -5.28
CA VAL A 320 0.64 -11.02 -6.00
C VAL A 320 0.32 -10.85 -7.48
N VAL A 321 0.69 -9.70 -8.04
CA VAL A 321 0.58 -9.40 -9.47
C VAL A 321 1.96 -9.14 -10.05
N VAL A 322 2.28 -9.86 -11.11
CA VAL A 322 3.56 -9.75 -11.80
C VAL A 322 3.41 -8.81 -13.00
N ALA A 323 4.24 -7.78 -13.05
CA ALA A 323 4.39 -6.88 -14.18
C ALA A 323 5.46 -7.43 -15.13
N ASN A 324 5.02 -8.15 -16.15
CA ASN A 324 5.86 -8.68 -17.21
C ASN A 324 6.13 -7.59 -18.25
N LYS A 325 7.39 -7.41 -18.63
CA LYS A 325 7.80 -6.42 -19.64
C LYS A 325 8.44 -7.12 -20.83
N VAL A 326 7.87 -6.96 -22.02
CA VAL A 326 8.42 -7.47 -23.27
C VAL A 326 8.56 -6.31 -24.24
N GLY A 327 9.81 -5.94 -24.53
CA GLY A 327 10.10 -4.71 -25.28
C GLY A 327 9.55 -3.47 -24.56
N LEU A 328 8.55 -2.84 -25.18
CA LEU A 328 7.90 -1.63 -24.66
C LEU A 328 6.53 -1.91 -24.02
N ASP A 329 6.03 -3.13 -24.14
CA ASP A 329 4.72 -3.51 -23.63
C ASP A 329 4.83 -4.10 -22.22
N VAL A 330 3.81 -3.82 -21.42
CA VAL A 330 3.68 -4.29 -20.05
C VAL A 330 2.38 -5.08 -19.92
N LYS A 331 2.48 -6.30 -19.41
CA LYS A 331 1.34 -7.14 -19.06
C LYS A 331 1.33 -7.38 -17.56
N PHE A 332 0.20 -7.15 -16.92
CA PHE A 332 -0.01 -7.51 -15.52
C PHE A 332 -0.80 -8.81 -15.43
N GLU A 333 -0.30 -9.77 -14.66
CA GLU A 333 -0.94 -11.06 -14.44
C GLU A 333 -0.88 -11.40 -12.96
N ARG A 334 -2.00 -11.86 -12.37
CA ARG A 334 -1.92 -12.43 -11.02
C ARG A 334 -0.99 -13.63 -11.07
N LEU A 335 -0.27 -13.84 -9.99
CA LEU A 335 0.66 -14.94 -9.87
C LEU A 335 -0.05 -16.29 -10.07
N THR A 336 -1.27 -16.42 -9.56
CA THR A 336 -2.14 -17.60 -9.72
C THR A 336 -2.67 -17.79 -11.14
N ASP A 337 -2.69 -16.74 -11.96
CA ASP A 337 -3.19 -16.80 -13.34
C ASP A 337 -2.06 -17.20 -14.32
N GLN A 338 -0.81 -17.30 -13.84
CA GLN A 338 0.32 -17.69 -14.68
C GLN A 338 0.30 -19.18 -15.03
N PRO A 339 0.73 -19.55 -16.25
CA PRO A 339 0.99 -20.93 -16.61
C PRO A 339 1.96 -21.59 -15.62
N HIS A 340 1.71 -22.86 -15.26
CA HIS A 340 2.58 -23.66 -14.40
C HIS A 340 2.78 -23.11 -12.97
N PHE A 341 1.95 -22.18 -12.49
CA PHE A 341 2.02 -21.64 -11.13
C PHE A 341 2.18 -22.74 -10.05
N HIS A 342 1.35 -23.79 -10.11
CA HIS A 342 1.40 -24.90 -9.15
C HIS A 342 2.73 -25.67 -9.16
N ASP A 343 3.34 -25.83 -10.34
CA ASP A 343 4.63 -26.51 -10.48
C ASP A 343 5.75 -25.68 -9.83
N ILE A 344 5.68 -24.35 -9.98
CA ILE A 344 6.70 -23.40 -9.51
C ILE A 344 6.69 -23.27 -7.98
N VAL A 345 5.50 -23.08 -7.40
CA VAL A 345 5.35 -22.88 -5.94
C VAL A 345 5.59 -24.18 -5.14
N GLY A 346 5.50 -25.33 -5.80
CA GLY A 346 5.83 -26.63 -5.20
C GLY A 346 7.33 -26.86 -5.03
N GLN A 347 8.19 -26.18 -5.79
CA GLN A 347 9.62 -26.49 -5.90
C GLN A 347 10.54 -25.51 -5.17
N ALA A 348 10.12 -24.25 -5.01
CA ALA A 348 10.94 -23.19 -4.41
C ALA A 348 10.12 -22.23 -3.54
N ALA A 349 10.82 -21.35 -2.81
CA ALA A 349 10.21 -20.17 -2.21
C ALA A 349 9.74 -19.21 -3.32
N LEU A 350 8.71 -18.40 -3.08
CA LEU A 350 8.17 -17.49 -4.10
C LEU A 350 9.20 -16.43 -4.52
N GLY A 351 9.95 -15.91 -3.55
CA GLY A 351 11.03 -14.95 -3.76
C GLY A 351 12.13 -15.53 -4.65
N ASP A 352 12.54 -16.78 -4.41
CA ASP A 352 13.55 -17.46 -5.24
C ASP A 352 13.03 -17.75 -6.65
N ALA A 353 11.78 -18.20 -6.77
CA ALA A 353 11.13 -18.43 -8.05
C ALA A 353 11.00 -17.12 -8.86
N TRP A 354 10.75 -16.00 -8.19
CA TRP A 354 10.76 -14.70 -8.85
C TRP A 354 12.17 -14.27 -9.22
N TYR A 355 13.13 -14.34 -8.30
CA TYR A 355 14.51 -13.92 -8.51
C TYR A 355 15.21 -14.69 -9.64
N SER A 356 14.95 -15.99 -9.74
CA SER A 356 15.45 -16.85 -10.83
C SER A 356 14.80 -16.56 -12.20
N GLY A 357 13.74 -15.75 -12.24
CA GLY A 357 12.99 -15.40 -13.44
C GLY A 357 11.92 -16.40 -13.86
N VAL A 358 11.74 -17.48 -13.08
CA VAL A 358 10.73 -18.52 -13.36
C VAL A 358 9.31 -17.94 -13.32
N LEU A 359 9.04 -16.97 -12.44
CA LEU A 359 7.76 -16.26 -12.35
C LEU A 359 7.62 -15.09 -13.35
N GLY A 360 8.59 -14.90 -14.25
CA GLY A 360 8.68 -13.70 -15.06
C GLY A 360 8.98 -12.46 -14.22
N GLY A 361 8.68 -11.28 -14.74
CA GLY A 361 8.85 -10.04 -13.98
C GLY A 361 10.30 -9.74 -13.54
N VAL A 362 11.30 -10.29 -14.23
CA VAL A 362 12.72 -9.98 -14.03
C VAL A 362 13.29 -9.28 -15.27
N PRO A 363 14.41 -8.55 -15.17
CA PRO A 363 15.07 -7.99 -16.35
C PRO A 363 15.45 -9.11 -17.30
N SER A 364 15.00 -9.05 -18.55
CA SER A 364 15.53 -9.90 -19.61
C SER A 364 17.00 -9.51 -19.84
N GLY A 365 17.90 -10.49 -19.76
CA GLY A 365 19.31 -10.29 -20.11
C GLY A 365 19.41 -9.72 -21.52
N SER A 366 20.19 -8.64 -21.64
CA SER A 366 20.55 -7.98 -22.91
C SER A 366 21.25 -8.91 -23.88
#